data_AF-A0A919X3L3-F1
#
_entry.id   AF-A0A919X3L3-F1
#
_cell.length_a   1.000
_cell.length_b   1.000
_cell.length_c   1.000
_cell.angle_alpha   90.00
_cell.angle_beta   90.00
_cell.angle_gamma   90.00
#
_symmetry.space_group_name_H-M   'P 1'
#
loop_
_entity.id
_entity.type
_entity.pdbx_description
1 polymer ?
#
loop_
_entity_poly.entity_id
_entity_poly.type
_entity_poly.pdbx_seq_one_letter_code
_entity_poly.pdbx_strand_id
1 'polypeptide(L)'
;MGAEKSLSSLKKQKEQVELGMENSRDMIADAADKVQRLLDASNALDTKIQSLRSVKETIDGFEVTKAKWEGEIEKQFEARYNSYGGYVGIYDTDTSNAKQQIDEDLETARQEKALAVEGYKNLLILMDNIESDIKLAKED
;
A
#
# COMPACT_ATOMS: atom_id res chain seq x y z
N MET A 1 21.00 5.01 46.22
CA MET A 1 20.27 6.27 46.39
C MET A 1 19.75 6.67 45.03
N GLY A 2 18.53 6.25 44.69
CA GLY A 2 17.90 6.63 43.43
C GLY A 2 17.58 8.12 43.52
N ALA A 3 18.02 8.91 42.54
CA ALA A 3 17.60 10.29 42.45
C ALA A 3 16.08 10.29 42.26
N GLU A 4 15.33 10.79 43.25
CA GLU A 4 13.93 11.14 43.06
C GLU A 4 13.84 12.02 41.82
N LYS A 5 13.11 11.55 40.80
CA LYS A 5 12.81 12.40 39.64
C LYS A 5 12.01 13.58 40.17
N SER A 6 12.58 14.79 40.10
CA SER A 6 11.84 15.98 40.50
C SER A 6 10.56 16.12 39.69
N LEU A 7 9.50 16.65 40.31
CA LEU A 7 8.20 16.87 39.65
C LEU A 7 8.33 17.65 38.32
N SER A 8 9.31 18.56 38.22
CA SER A 8 9.61 19.27 36.97
C SER A 8 10.19 18.37 35.87
N SER A 9 11.05 17.41 36.23
CA SER A 9 11.58 16.41 35.30
C SER A 9 10.47 15.48 34.78
N LEU A 10 9.56 15.05 35.64
CA LEU A 10 8.41 14.22 35.26
C LEU A 10 7.44 14.96 34.34
N LYS A 11 7.12 16.22 34.62
CA LYS A 11 6.29 17.05 33.73
C LYS A 11 6.92 17.25 32.35
N LYS A 12 8.24 17.46 32.29
CA LYS A 12 8.95 17.56 31.02
C LYS A 12 8.94 16.23 30.26
N GLN A 13 9.08 15.10 30.94
CA GLN A 13 8.94 13.77 30.32
C GLN A 13 7.54 13.58 29.76
N LYS A 14 6.49 13.99 30.49
CA LYS A 14 5.10 13.95 30.02
C LYS A 14 4.94 14.69 28.68
N GLU A 15 5.37 15.95 28.61
CA GLU A 15 5.28 16.76 27.39
C GLU A 15 5.99 16.09 26.20
N GLN A 16 7.16 15.48 26.42
CA GLN A 16 7.88 14.77 25.35
C GLN A 16 7.14 13.51 24.88
N VAL A 17 6.49 12.78 25.79
CA VAL A 17 5.68 11.61 25.43
C VAL A 17 4.42 12.03 24.69
N GLU A 18 3.78 13.14 25.07
CA GLU A 18 2.63 13.71 24.33
C GLU A 18 3.01 14.05 22.89
N LEU A 19 4.15 14.72 22.68
CA LEU A 19 4.67 15.00 21.34
C LEU A 19 4.98 13.72 20.54
N GLY A 20 5.58 12.72 21.20
CA GLY A 20 5.83 11.42 20.57
C GLY A 20 4.52 10.71 20.17
N MET A 21 3.48 10.82 20.99
CA MET A 21 2.17 10.24 20.73
C MET A 21 1.47 10.94 19.55
N GLU A 22 1.56 12.26 19.47
CA GLU A 22 1.07 13.05 18.33
C GLU A 22 1.77 12.63 17.04
N ASN A 23 3.11 12.65 17.01
CA ASN A 23 3.89 12.19 15.86
C ASN A 23 3.52 10.75 15.44
N SER A 24 3.34 9.85 16.41
CA SER A 24 2.96 8.47 16.11
C SER A 24 1.56 8.37 15.49
N ARG A 25 0.60 9.21 15.92
CA ARG A 25 -0.73 9.26 15.32
C ARG A 25 -0.68 9.74 13.87
N ASP A 26 0.12 10.77 13.59
CA ASP A 26 0.31 11.29 12.23
C ASP A 26 0.92 10.21 11.32
N MET A 27 1.97 9.52 11.78
CA MET A 27 2.56 8.40 11.04
C MET A 27 1.56 7.27 10.78
N ILE A 28 0.69 6.95 11.74
CA ILE A 28 -0.36 5.93 11.57
C ILE A 28 -1.37 6.39 10.51
N ALA A 29 -1.77 7.66 10.51
CA ALA A 29 -2.70 8.22 9.54
C ALA A 29 -2.11 8.19 8.13
N ASP A 30 -0.88 8.71 7.95
CA ASP A 30 -0.20 8.72 6.65
C ASP A 30 -0.01 7.32 6.08
N ALA A 31 0.41 6.35 6.93
CA ALA A 31 0.57 4.97 6.51
C ALA A 31 -0.78 4.32 6.17
N ALA A 32 -1.86 4.63 6.89
CA ALA A 32 -3.20 4.14 6.58
C ALA A 32 -3.72 4.68 5.23
N ASP A 33 -3.50 5.96 4.96
CA ASP A 33 -3.86 6.59 3.68
C ASP A 33 -3.07 5.99 2.51
N LYS A 34 -1.77 5.76 2.70
CA LYS A 34 -0.91 5.06 1.74
C LYS A 34 -1.40 3.65 1.46
N VAL A 35 -1.74 2.88 2.50
CA VAL A 35 -2.32 1.53 2.38
C VAL A 35 -3.62 1.57 1.56
N GLN A 36 -4.52 2.50 1.84
CA GLN A 36 -5.79 2.61 1.12
C GLN A 36 -5.56 2.92 -0.36
N ARG A 37 -4.71 3.91 -0.67
CA ARG A 37 -4.38 4.29 -2.06
C ARG A 37 -3.75 3.15 -2.85
N LEU A 38 -2.84 2.40 -2.24
CA LEU A 38 -2.18 1.25 -2.89
C LEU A 38 -3.15 0.09 -3.10
N LEU A 39 -4.04 -0.18 -2.13
CA LEU A 39 -5.09 -1.18 -2.26
C LEU A 39 -6.04 -0.84 -3.43
N ASP A 40 -6.48 0.42 -3.51
CA ASP A 40 -7.35 0.90 -4.60
C ASP A 40 -6.66 0.80 -5.96
N ALA A 41 -5.37 1.17 -6.03
CA ALA A 41 -4.58 1.05 -7.25
C ALA A 41 -4.41 -0.42 -7.68
N SER A 42 -4.10 -1.33 -6.74
CA SER A 42 -3.94 -2.76 -7.03
C SER A 42 -5.24 -3.37 -7.56
N ASN A 43 -6.38 -3.06 -6.94
CA ASN A 43 -7.70 -3.52 -7.39
C ASN A 43 -8.09 -2.97 -8.77
N ALA A 44 -7.77 -1.70 -9.04
CA ALA A 44 -8.01 -1.08 -10.34
C ALA A 44 -7.16 -1.72 -11.44
N LEU A 45 -5.90 -2.06 -11.16
CA LEU A 45 -5.05 -2.80 -12.09
C LEU A 45 -5.59 -4.21 -12.35
N ASP A 46 -6.01 -4.92 -11.30
CA ASP A 46 -6.57 -6.27 -11.44
C ASP A 46 -7.80 -6.28 -12.37
N THR A 47 -8.70 -5.30 -12.18
CA THR A 47 -9.87 -5.11 -13.05
C THR A 47 -9.46 -4.87 -14.51
N LYS A 48 -8.44 -4.04 -14.76
CA LYS A 48 -7.94 -3.75 -16.12
C LYS A 48 -7.28 -4.97 -16.76
N ILE A 49 -6.50 -5.75 -16.00
CA ILE A 49 -5.87 -6.99 -16.47
C ILE A 49 -6.95 -7.98 -16.88
N GLN A 50 -7.96 -8.20 -16.02
CA GLN A 50 -9.07 -9.10 -16.31
C GLN A 50 -9.84 -8.66 -17.57
N SER A 51 -10.17 -7.36 -17.67
CA SER A 51 -10.86 -6.83 -18.86
C SER A 51 -10.05 -7.04 -20.14
N LEU A 52 -8.73 -6.81 -20.10
CA LEU A 52 -7.87 -7.05 -21.26
C LEU A 52 -7.85 -8.52 -21.65
N ARG A 53 -7.73 -9.43 -20.68
CA ARG A 53 -7.72 -10.88 -20.91
C ARG A 53 -9.03 -11.35 -21.54
N SER A 54 -10.17 -10.87 -21.07
CA SER A 54 -11.47 -11.19 -21.69
C SER A 54 -11.60 -10.67 -23.13
N VAL A 55 -11.11 -9.46 -23.42
CA VAL A 55 -11.07 -8.92 -24.79
C VAL A 55 -10.16 -9.76 -25.67
N LYS A 56 -8.99 -10.14 -25.16
CA LYS A 56 -8.06 -11.03 -25.86
C LYS A 56 -8.71 -12.38 -26.18
N GLU A 57 -9.30 -13.06 -25.19
CA GLU A 57 -9.98 -14.34 -25.41
C GLU A 57 -11.10 -14.23 -26.46
N THR A 58 -11.84 -13.12 -26.45
CA THR A 58 -12.88 -12.85 -27.47
C THR A 58 -12.27 -12.74 -28.87
N ILE A 59 -11.15 -12.03 -29.01
CA ILE A 59 -10.48 -11.84 -30.30
C ILE A 59 -9.82 -13.13 -30.77
N ASP A 60 -9.15 -13.86 -29.88
CA ASP A 60 -8.52 -15.15 -30.16
C ASP A 60 -9.57 -16.22 -30.56
N GLY A 61 -10.82 -16.06 -30.12
CA GLY A 61 -11.96 -16.90 -30.48
C GLY A 61 -12.61 -16.61 -31.84
N PHE A 62 -12.22 -15.55 -32.55
CA PHE A 62 -12.76 -15.28 -33.89
C PHE A 62 -12.23 -16.30 -34.90
N GLU A 63 -13.11 -17.18 -35.39
CA GLU A 63 -12.79 -18.05 -36.52
C GLU A 63 -12.67 -17.23 -37.82
N VAL A 64 -11.46 -17.16 -38.37
CA VAL A 64 -11.23 -16.65 -39.72
C VAL A 64 -11.61 -17.75 -40.72
N THR A 65 -12.77 -17.61 -41.36
CA THR A 65 -13.18 -18.55 -42.40
C THR A 65 -12.25 -18.38 -43.61
N LYS A 66 -11.34 -19.34 -43.84
CA LYS A 66 -10.28 -19.29 -44.86
C LYS A 66 -10.77 -18.85 -46.25
N ALA A 67 -11.93 -19.37 -46.68
CA ALA A 67 -12.54 -19.07 -47.97
C ALA A 67 -12.98 -17.60 -48.18
N LYS A 68 -13.03 -16.78 -47.12
CA LYS A 68 -13.45 -15.36 -47.19
C LYS A 68 -12.29 -14.37 -47.16
N TRP A 69 -11.08 -14.80 -46.78
CA TRP A 69 -9.99 -13.88 -46.43
C TRP A 69 -8.73 -14.04 -47.30
N GLU A 70 -8.69 -14.96 -48.26
CA GLU A 70 -7.46 -15.28 -49.02
C GLU A 70 -6.75 -14.05 -49.65
N GLY A 71 -5.41 -14.11 -49.68
CA GLY A 71 -4.57 -13.16 -50.40
C GLY A 71 -4.18 -11.95 -49.57
N GLU A 72 -4.40 -10.74 -50.10
CA GLU A 72 -3.96 -9.49 -49.45
C GLU A 72 -4.74 -9.21 -48.14
N ILE A 73 -5.99 -9.66 -48.07
CA ILE A 73 -6.87 -9.48 -46.90
C ILE A 73 -6.36 -10.31 -45.71
N GLU A 74 -5.97 -11.58 -45.95
CA GLU A 74 -5.34 -12.47 -44.97
C GLU A 74 -4.04 -11.88 -44.44
N LYS A 75 -3.14 -11.44 -45.34
CA LYS A 75 -1.88 -10.80 -44.94
C LYS A 75 -2.09 -9.55 -44.08
N GLN A 76 -3.05 -8.70 -44.44
CA GLN A 76 -3.37 -7.50 -43.66
C GLN A 76 -3.97 -7.84 -42.29
N PHE A 77 -4.82 -8.86 -42.22
CA PHE A 77 -5.36 -9.35 -40.96
C PHE A 77 -4.24 -9.89 -40.06
N GLU A 78 -3.42 -10.81 -40.57
CA GLU A 78 -2.29 -11.39 -39.83
C GLU A 78 -1.32 -10.33 -39.31
N ALA A 79 -0.95 -9.34 -40.14
CA ALA A 79 -0.07 -8.26 -39.73
C ALA A 79 -0.67 -7.42 -38.58
N ARG A 80 -1.97 -7.10 -38.65
CA ARG A 80 -2.68 -6.37 -37.59
C ARG A 80 -2.84 -7.20 -36.33
N TYR A 81 -3.18 -8.49 -36.47
CA TYR A 81 -3.34 -9.41 -35.35
C TYR A 81 -2.03 -9.68 -34.62
N ASN A 82 -0.93 -9.89 -35.34
CA ASN A 82 0.40 -10.02 -34.76
C ASN A 82 0.82 -8.76 -34.00
N SER A 83 0.56 -7.58 -34.57
CA SER A 83 0.82 -6.30 -33.89
C SER A 83 -0.01 -6.17 -32.61
N TYR A 84 -1.31 -6.49 -32.69
CA TYR A 84 -2.21 -6.54 -31.52
C TYR A 84 -1.69 -7.48 -30.43
N GLY A 85 -1.33 -8.72 -30.79
CA GLY A 85 -0.78 -9.70 -29.85
C GLY A 85 0.49 -9.21 -29.15
N GLY A 86 1.37 -8.51 -29.89
CA GLY A 86 2.55 -7.85 -29.34
C GLY A 86 2.20 -6.77 -28.31
N TYR A 87 1.31 -5.83 -28.65
CA TYR A 87 0.89 -4.77 -27.73
C TYR A 87 0.19 -5.30 -26.48
N VAL A 88 -0.68 -6.31 -26.64
CA VAL A 88 -1.37 -6.96 -25.51
C VAL A 88 -0.40 -7.69 -24.61
N GLY A 89 0.60 -8.38 -25.17
CA GLY A 89 1.64 -9.05 -24.38
C GLY A 89 2.48 -8.06 -23.56
N ILE A 90 2.86 -6.93 -24.17
CA ILE A 90 3.58 -5.85 -23.47
C ILE A 90 2.71 -5.27 -22.36
N TYR A 91 1.46 -4.91 -22.66
CA TYR A 91 0.56 -4.35 -21.67
C TYR A 91 0.28 -5.31 -20.51
N ASP A 92 0.03 -6.60 -20.76
CA ASP A 92 -0.19 -7.60 -19.69
C ASP A 92 1.05 -7.75 -18.80
N THR A 93 2.24 -7.75 -19.41
CA THR A 93 3.53 -7.80 -18.69
C THR A 93 3.73 -6.55 -17.83
N ASP A 94 3.63 -5.36 -18.42
CA ASP A 94 3.85 -4.09 -17.73
C ASP A 94 2.85 -3.89 -16.59
N THR A 95 1.57 -4.23 -16.83
CA THR A 95 0.52 -4.09 -15.83
C THR A 95 0.68 -5.10 -14.69
N SER A 96 1.10 -6.33 -14.99
CA SER A 96 1.38 -7.35 -13.98
C SER A 96 2.59 -6.96 -13.12
N ASN A 97 3.66 -6.46 -13.73
CA ASN A 97 4.84 -5.97 -13.02
C ASN A 97 4.50 -4.77 -12.12
N ALA A 98 3.72 -3.81 -12.65
CA ALA A 98 3.24 -2.68 -11.86
C ALA A 98 2.37 -3.12 -10.67
N LYS A 99 1.50 -4.12 -10.86
CA LYS A 99 0.70 -4.69 -9.78
C LYS A 99 1.59 -5.34 -8.73
N GLN A 100 2.58 -6.13 -9.14
CA GLN A 100 3.52 -6.75 -8.19
C GLN A 100 4.24 -5.68 -7.35
N GLN A 101 4.75 -4.63 -7.97
CA GLN A 101 5.40 -3.53 -7.24
C GLN A 101 4.44 -2.86 -6.25
N ILE A 102 3.19 -2.61 -6.64
CA ILE A 102 2.17 -2.03 -5.75
C ILE A 102 1.86 -2.96 -4.57
N ASP A 103 1.81 -4.26 -4.79
CA ASP A 103 1.55 -5.24 -3.73
C ASP A 103 2.73 -5.32 -2.74
N GLU A 104 3.97 -5.21 -3.23
CA GLU A 104 5.18 -5.10 -2.38
C GLU A 104 5.20 -3.80 -1.56
N ASP A 105 4.87 -2.67 -2.20
CA ASP A 105 4.76 -1.37 -1.52
C ASP A 105 3.63 -1.37 -0.49
N LEU A 106 2.52 -2.06 -0.77
CA LEU A 106 1.37 -2.21 0.13
C LEU A 106 1.77 -2.97 1.40
N GLU A 107 2.53 -4.04 1.26
CA GLU A 107 3.04 -4.79 2.40
C GLU A 107 4.00 -3.95 3.24
N THR A 108 4.90 -3.21 2.59
CA THR A 108 5.80 -2.27 3.27
C THR A 108 5.01 -1.21 4.06
N ALA A 109 3.98 -0.61 3.46
CA ALA A 109 3.14 0.39 4.12
C ALA A 109 2.34 -0.19 5.31
N ARG A 110 1.91 -1.46 5.22
CA ARG A 110 1.26 -2.16 6.35
C ARG A 110 2.22 -2.38 7.51
N GLN A 111 3.48 -2.72 7.22
CA GLN A 111 4.52 -2.87 8.23
C GLN A 111 4.87 -1.53 8.90
N GLU A 112 5.03 -0.46 8.10
CA GLU A 112 5.22 0.92 8.60
C GLU A 112 4.11 1.30 9.59
N LYS A 113 2.84 1.05 9.21
CA LYS A 113 1.69 1.27 10.08
C LYS A 113 1.75 0.44 11.36
N ALA A 114 2.06 -0.84 11.27
CA ALA A 114 2.11 -1.74 12.42
C ALA A 114 3.17 -1.28 13.45
N LEU A 115 4.35 -0.91 12.98
CA LEU A 115 5.43 -0.37 13.80
C LEU A 115 5.04 0.94 14.49
N ALA A 116 4.40 1.85 13.77
CA ALA A 116 3.91 3.11 14.34
C ALA A 116 2.83 2.87 15.43
N VAL A 117 1.92 1.92 15.20
CA VAL A 117 0.92 1.50 16.21
C VAL A 117 1.59 0.91 17.45
N GLU A 118 2.61 0.08 17.30
CA GLU A 118 3.36 -0.50 18.42
C GLU A 118 4.10 0.58 19.21
N GLY A 119 4.79 1.50 18.52
CA GLY A 119 5.43 2.66 19.14
C GLY A 119 4.45 3.50 19.95
N TYR A 120 3.28 3.80 19.39
CA TYR A 120 2.21 4.53 20.08
C TYR A 120 1.72 3.82 21.35
N LYS A 121 1.56 2.49 21.32
CA LYS A 121 1.18 1.70 22.50
C LYS A 121 2.23 1.78 23.60
N ASN A 122 3.51 1.72 23.23
CA ASN A 122 4.61 1.85 24.20
C ASN A 122 4.62 3.25 24.85
N LEU A 123 4.32 4.29 24.08
CA LEU A 123 4.21 5.66 24.60
C LEU A 123 3.01 5.82 25.55
N LEU A 124 1.88 5.16 25.29
CA LEU A 124 0.74 5.14 26.23
C LEU A 124 1.14 4.53 27.57
N ILE A 125 1.82 3.38 27.57
CA ILE A 125 2.30 2.74 28.81
C ILE A 125 3.27 3.66 29.55
N LEU A 126 4.17 4.33 28.83
CA LEU A 126 5.10 5.29 29.42
C LEU A 126 4.37 6.50 30.02
N MET A 127 3.33 6.99 29.35
CA MET A 127 2.48 8.08 29.85
C MET A 127 1.84 7.70 31.18
N ASP A 128 1.20 6.53 31.24
CA ASP A 128 0.53 6.04 32.46
C ASP A 128 1.50 5.97 33.65
N ASN A 129 2.72 5.48 33.41
CA ASN A 129 3.77 5.43 34.43
C ASN A 129 4.19 6.83 34.90
N ILE A 130 4.39 7.78 33.98
CA ILE A 130 4.76 9.16 34.33
C ILE A 130 3.62 9.82 35.11
N GLU A 131 2.36 9.60 34.74
CA GLU A 131 1.22 10.14 35.47
C GLU A 131 1.12 9.58 36.90
N SER A 132 1.39 8.28 37.07
CA SER A 132 1.50 7.65 38.38
C SER A 132 2.63 8.26 39.22
N ASP A 133 3.83 8.40 38.65
CA ASP A 133 4.98 9.02 39.34
C ASP A 133 4.68 10.47 39.75
N ILE A 134 4.02 11.25 38.88
CA ILE A 134 3.60 12.62 39.18
C ILE A 134 2.60 12.67 40.33
N LYS A 135 1.69 11.70 40.40
CA LYS A 135 0.70 11.63 41.48
C LYS A 135 1.38 11.37 42.81
N LEU A 136 2.27 10.37 42.87
CA LEU A 136 3.03 10.05 44.08
C LEU A 136 3.89 11.24 44.54
N ALA A 137 4.62 11.87 43.61
CA ALA A 137 5.48 13.03 43.92
C ALA A 137 4.72 14.32 44.30
N LYS A 138 3.38 14.33 44.27
CA LYS A 138 2.54 15.42 44.79
C LYS A 138 1.94 15.11 46.15
N GLU A 139 1.93 13.83 46.54
CA GLU A 139 1.40 13.34 47.82
C GLU A 139 2.48 13.34 48.92
N ASP A 140 3.76 13.31 48.53
CA ASP A 140 4.96 13.56 49.37
C ASP A 140 5.29 15.06 49.54
#